data_AF-A0A2R6RI41-F1
#
_entry.id   AF-A0A2R6RI41-F1
#
_cell.length_a   1.000
_cell.length_b   1.000
_cell.length_c   1.000
_cell.angle_alpha   90.00
_cell.angle_beta   90.00
_cell.angle_gamma   90.00
#
_symmetry.space_group_name_H-M   'P 1'
#
loop_
_entity.id
_entity.type
_entity.pdbx_description
1 polymer ?
#
loop_
_entity_poly.entity_id
_entity_poly.type
_entity_poly.pdbx_seq_one_letter_code
_entity_poly.pdbx_strand_id
1 'polypeptide(L)' 'MPTEFELRQRNAQFANRARAGKNPVKPSRQERLAKRSPISLWALGAILFVVVGGAYINNMYMVDIRRVKRSK' A
#
# COMPACT_ATOMS: atom_id res chain seq x y z
N MET A 1 -10.87 25.08 17.62
CA MET A 1 -9.84 25.03 18.68
C MET A 1 -10.30 24.03 19.74
N PRO A 2 -9.48 23.04 20.13
CA PRO A 2 -9.88 22.10 21.18
C PRO A 2 -10.01 22.84 22.52
N THR A 3 -11.03 22.50 23.29
CA THR A 3 -11.30 23.11 24.60
C THR A 3 -10.35 22.54 25.66
N GLU A 4 -10.16 23.28 26.76
CA GLU A 4 -9.22 22.90 27.84
C GLU A 4 -9.54 21.54 28.47
N PHE A 5 -10.83 21.20 28.58
CA PHE A 5 -11.28 19.88 29.02
C PHE A 5 -10.81 18.76 28.09
N GLU A 6 -10.87 18.99 26.78
CA GLU A 6 -10.47 18.01 25.77
C GLU A 6 -8.95 17.79 25.80
N LEU A 7 -8.17 18.86 26.02
CA LEU A 7 -6.72 18.79 26.20
C LEU A 7 -6.34 18.01 27.47
N ARG A 8 -7.03 18.28 28.59
CA ARG A 8 -6.79 17.60 29.87
C ARG A 8 -7.12 16.11 29.78
N GLN A 9 -8.21 15.76 29.08
CA GLN A 9 -8.59 14.37 28.85
C GLN A 9 -7.56 13.62 27.98
N ARG A 10 -7.05 14.25 26.92
CA ARG A 10 -5.99 13.67 26.07
C ARG A 10 -4.69 13.46 26.85
N ASN A 11 -4.28 14.43 27.68
CA ASN A 11 -3.09 14.32 28.52
C ASN A 11 -3.21 13.21 29.57
N ALA A 12 -4.38 13.05 30.20
CA ALA A 12 -4.63 11.95 31.12
C ALA A 12 -4.50 10.58 30.43
N GLN A 13 -5.01 10.44 29.19
CA GLN A 13 -4.86 9.21 28.40
C GLN A 13 -3.40 8.92 28.04
N PHE A 14 -2.60 9.95 27.74
CA PHE A 14 -1.17 9.79 27.50
C PHE A 14 -0.40 9.37 28.75
N ALA A 15 -0.66 10.01 29.89
CA ALA A 15 -0.04 9.68 31.16
C ALA A 15 -0.35 8.24 31.59
N ASN A 16 -1.61 7.80 31.43
CA ASN A 16 -2.00 6.42 31.73
C ASN A 16 -1.33 5.40 30.81
N ARG A 17 -1.16 5.72 29.52
CA ARG A 17 -0.45 4.85 28.57
C ARG A 17 1.06 4.78 28.84
N ALA A 18 1.66 5.90 29.22
CA ALA A 18 3.07 5.96 29.64
C ALA A 18 3.32 5.14 30.92
N ARG A 19 2.42 5.26 31.92
CA ARG A 19 2.46 4.44 33.15
C ARG A 19 2.27 2.95 32.89
N ALA A 20 1.50 2.59 31.86
CA ALA A 20 1.32 1.20 31.42
C ALA A 20 2.55 0.63 30.67
N GLY A 21 3.69 1.34 30.64
CA GLY A 21 4.93 0.87 30.00
C GLY A 21 4.88 0.81 28.47
N LYS A 22 3.81 1.34 27.86
CA LYS A 22 3.65 1.35 26.39
C LYS A 22 4.19 2.67 25.87
N ASN A 23 5.11 2.63 24.90
CA ASN A 23 5.63 3.82 24.24
C ASN A 23 4.46 4.70 23.73
N PRO A 24 4.19 5.86 24.33
CA PRO A 24 3.04 6.70 24.01
C PRO A 24 3.30 7.53 22.74
N VAL A 25 4.10 7.00 21.82
CA VAL A 25 4.38 7.63 20.54
C VAL A 25 3.11 7.53 19.72
N LYS A 26 2.45 8.68 19.50
CA LYS A 26 1.36 8.74 18.52
C LYS A 26 1.95 8.29 17.18
N PRO A 27 1.45 7.21 16.57
CA PRO A 27 1.97 6.79 15.28
C PRO A 27 1.79 7.95 14.31
N SER A 28 2.84 8.24 13.55
CA SER A 28 2.85 9.35 12.61
C SER A 28 1.71 9.17 11.59
N ARG A 29 1.28 10.26 10.93
CA ARG A 29 0.28 10.14 9.86
C ARG A 29 0.72 9.15 8.79
N GLN A 30 2.02 9.08 8.49
CA GLN A 30 2.59 8.12 7.55
C GLN A 30 2.48 6.68 8.03
N GLU A 31 2.76 6.38 9.31
CA GLU A 31 2.62 5.03 9.86
C GLU A 31 1.18 4.54 9.86
N ARG A 32 0.21 5.43 10.08
CA ARG A 32 -1.21 5.11 9.97
C ARG A 32 -1.64 4.79 8.54
N LEU A 33 -1.05 5.47 7.56
CA LEU A 33 -1.30 5.20 6.14
C LEU A 33 -0.65 3.88 5.72
N ALA A 34 0.58 3.61 6.15
CA ALA A 34 1.29 2.36 5.87
C ALA A 34 0.59 1.13 6.46
N LYS A 35 -0.06 1.27 7.64
CA LYS A 35 -0.90 0.19 8.22
C LYS A 35 -2.26 0.03 7.54
N ARG A 36 -2.70 1.00 6.73
CA ARG A 36 -4.01 0.99 6.07
C ARG A 36 -3.99 0.50 4.64
N SER A 37 -2.84 0.41 3.98
CA SER A 37 -2.77 -0.08 2.60
C SER A 37 -3.19 -1.57 2.57
N PRO A 38 -4.35 -1.91 1.96
CA PRO A 38 -4.89 -3.27 1.98
C PRO A 38 -4.15 -4.21 1.01
N ILE A 39 -3.29 -3.67 0.15
CA ILE A 39 -2.57 -4.40 -0.89
C ILE A 39 -1.08 -4.26 -0.60
N SER A 40 -0.41 -5.40 -0.44
CA SER A 40 1.03 -5.44 -0.26
C SER A 40 1.73 -4.95 -1.53
N LEU A 41 2.86 -4.28 -1.39
CA LEU A 41 3.74 -3.91 -2.53
C LEU A 41 4.06 -5.12 -3.42
N TRP A 42 4.16 -6.30 -2.82
CA TRP A 42 4.33 -7.57 -3.53
C TRP A 42 3.14 -7.95 -4.42
N ALA A 43 1.91 -7.76 -3.96
CA ALA A 43 0.72 -8.04 -4.77
C ALA A 43 0.63 -7.10 -5.98
N LEU A 44 0.96 -5.81 -5.80
CA LEU A 44 1.07 -4.87 -6.91
C LEU A 44 2.13 -5.30 -7.93
N GLY A 45 3.30 -5.74 -7.46
CA GLY A 45 4.36 -6.26 -8.31
C GLY A 45 3.95 -7.51 -9.08
N ALA A 46 3.27 -8.46 -8.44
CA ALA A 46 2.78 -9.68 -9.08
C ALA A 46 1.77 -9.38 -10.19
N ILE A 47 0.81 -8.48 -9.94
CA ILE A 47 -0.18 -8.07 -10.96
C ILE A 47 0.53 -7.42 -12.15
N LEU A 48 1.48 -6.51 -11.90
CA LEU A 48 2.23 -5.85 -12.96
C LEU A 48 3.02 -6.86 -13.80
N PHE A 49 3.68 -7.83 -13.15
CA PHE A 49 4.43 -8.87 -13.83
C PHE A 49 3.55 -9.73 -14.75
N VAL A 50 2.36 -10.13 -14.27
CA VAL A 50 1.41 -10.91 -15.07
C VAL A 50 0.89 -10.11 -16.27
N VAL A 51 0.56 -8.84 -16.07
CA VAL A 51 0.06 -7.96 -17.15
C VAL A 51 1.13 -7.75 -18.22
N VAL A 52 2.36 -7.42 -17.83
CA VAL A 52 3.46 -7.18 -18.78
C VAL A 52 3.87 -8.49 -19.48
N GLY A 53 3.99 -9.59 -18.74
CA GLY A 53 4.32 -10.90 -19.32
C GLY A 53 3.26 -11.38 -20.31
N GLY A 54 1.98 -11.29 -19.94
CA GLY A 54 0.87 -11.65 -20.82
C GLY A 54 0.79 -10.76 -22.07
N ALA A 55 0.98 -9.45 -21.93
CA ALA A 55 1.01 -8.53 -23.06
C ALA A 55 2.16 -8.82 -24.02
N TYR A 56 3.35 -9.14 -23.50
CA TYR A 56 4.53 -9.46 -24.30
C TYR A 56 4.31 -10.74 -25.12
N ILE A 57 3.80 -11.78 -24.45
CA ILE A 57 3.47 -13.06 -25.08
C ILE A 57 2.39 -12.88 -26.15
N ASN A 58 1.32 -12.13 -25.85
CA ASN A 58 0.25 -11.85 -26.81
C ASN A 58 0.77 -11.10 -28.05
N ASN A 59 1.64 -10.10 -27.86
CA ASN A 59 2.22 -9.37 -28.99
C ASN A 59 3.15 -10.25 -29.84
N MET A 60 3.93 -11.14 -29.20
CA MET A 60 4.78 -12.11 -29.89
C MET A 60 3.94 -13.05 -30.78
N TYR A 61 2.89 -13.66 -30.24
CA TYR A 61 1.98 -14.51 -31.02
C TYR A 61 1.36 -13.76 -32.21
N MET A 62 0.92 -12.52 -32.00
CA MET A 62 0.29 -11.72 -33.04
C MET A 62 1.28 -11.28 -34.14
N VAL A 63 2.55 -11.05 -33.79
CA VAL A 63 3.62 -10.76 -34.76
C VAL A 63 3.97 -11.99 -35.58
N ASP A 64 4.06 -13.16 -34.94
CA ASP A 64 4.42 -14.41 -35.60
C ASP A 64 3.34 -14.85 -36.61
N ILE A 65 2.05 -14.78 -36.22
CA ILE A 65 0.93 -15.03 -37.14
C ILE A 65 0.95 -14.07 -38.33
N ARG A 66 1.25 -12.78 -38.10
CA ARG A 66 1.38 -11.79 -39.18
C ARG A 66 2.57 -12.07 -40.09
N ARG A 67 3.69 -12.59 -39.57
CA ARG A 67 4.84 -12.99 -40.39
C ARG A 67 4.52 -14.19 -41.26
N VAL A 68 3.86 -15.21 -40.72
CA VAL A 68 3.42 -16.38 -41.50
C VAL A 68 2.45 -15.99 -42.61
N LYS A 69 1.48 -15.11 -42.31
CA LYS A 69 0.49 -14.65 -43.31
C LYS A 69 1.06 -13.72 -44.38
N ARG A 70 2.19 -13.05 -44.11
CA ARG A 70 2.90 -12.20 -45.09
C ARG A 70 3.84 -13.02 -45.99
N SER A 71 4.18 -14.24 -45.61
CA SER A 71 5.10 -15.14 -46.33
C SER A 71 4.40 -16.12 -47.29
N LYS A 72 3.07 -16.12 -47.33
CA LYS A 72 2.25 -16.83 -48.33
C LYS A 72 1.54 -15.82 -49.21
#